data_AF-A0A2S7SZ64-F1
#
_entry.id   AF-A0A2S7SZ64-F1
#
_cell.length_a   1.000
_cell.length_b   1.000
_cell.length_c   1.000
_cell.angle_alpha   90.00
_cell.angle_beta   90.00
_cell.angle_gamma   90.00
#
_symmetry.space_group_name_H-M   'P 1'
#
loop_
_entity.id
_entity.type
_entity.pdbx_description
1 polymer ?
#
loop_
_entity_poly.entity_id
_entity_poly.type
_entity_poly.pdbx_seq_one_letter_code
_entity_poly.pdbx_strand_id
1 'polypeptide(L)'
;MAKKIIILIIIGTIAYLAFGWFIFDYLLGAYTDMNTTQIPGFKKTADQFSMPYLVISCAAYSALIVFVLVYLTKTTNVIKGIITGAVIGVLVAIMANSYWLASSNFYNNIYVAAADVTAAAISVGFLGFIITVVGNRISVQ
;
A
#
# COMPACT_ATOMS: atom_id res chain seq x y z
N MET A 1 2.08 21.01 11.07
CA MET A 1 2.65 19.91 10.26
C MET A 1 1.61 18.86 9.88
N ALA A 2 0.85 18.30 10.83
CA ALA A 2 -0.20 17.30 10.58
C ALA A 2 -1.25 17.72 9.52
N LYS A 3 -1.77 18.96 9.58
CA LYS A 3 -2.74 19.48 8.57
C LYS A 3 -2.18 19.42 7.15
N LYS A 4 -0.90 19.77 6.94
CA LYS A 4 -0.24 19.71 5.63
C LYS A 4 -0.12 18.28 5.12
N ILE A 5 0.22 17.33 6.00
CA ILE A 5 0.31 15.90 5.67
C ILE A 5 -1.04 15.37 5.21
N ILE A 6 -2.11 15.65 5.96
CA ILE A 6 -3.47 15.19 5.61
C ILE A 6 -3.90 15.73 4.25
N ILE A 7 -3.65 17.02 3.98
CA ILE A 7 -3.96 17.63 2.68
C ILE A 7 -3.18 16.95 1.55
N LEU A 8 -1.88 16.68 1.73
CA LEU A 8 -1.08 15.99 0.73
C LEU A 8 -1.60 14.57 0.44
N ILE A 9 -2.05 13.84 1.47
CA ILE A 9 -2.65 12.52 1.32
C ILE A 9 -3.95 12.61 0.52
N ILE A 10 -4.83 13.56 0.83
CA ILE A 10 -6.10 13.72 0.11
C ILE A 10 -5.84 14.05 -1.36
N ILE A 11 -4.98 15.02 -1.65
CA ILE A 11 -4.65 15.42 -3.02
C ILE A 11 -4.01 14.26 -3.77
N GLY A 12 -3.04 13.57 -3.15
CA GLY A 12 -2.39 12.41 -3.77
C GLY A 12 -3.35 11.25 -4.00
N THR A 13 -4.33 11.04 -3.12
CA THR A 13 -5.40 10.04 -3.31
C THR A 13 -6.21 10.34 -4.55
N ILE A 14 -6.70 11.58 -4.68
CA ILE A 14 -7.51 12.01 -5.83
C ILE A 14 -6.68 11.91 -7.12
N ALA A 15 -5.45 12.40 -7.10
CA ALA A 15 -4.55 12.36 -8.25
C ALA A 15 -4.23 10.92 -8.68
N TYR A 16 -3.91 10.04 -7.73
CA TYR A 16 -3.59 8.64 -8.03
C TYR A 16 -4.82 7.85 -8.47
N LEU A 17 -5.99 8.13 -7.92
CA LEU A 17 -7.24 7.52 -8.37
C LEU A 17 -7.53 7.90 -9.83
N ALA A 18 -7.51 9.19 -10.16
CA ALA A 18 -7.80 9.66 -11.50
C ALA A 18 -6.75 9.20 -12.53
N PHE A 19 -5.46 9.36 -12.21
CA PHE A 19 -4.39 9.00 -13.12
C PHE A 19 -4.20 7.48 -13.20
N GLY A 20 -4.30 6.77 -12.08
CA GLY A 20 -4.26 5.32 -12.04
C GLY A 20 -5.38 4.70 -12.87
N TRP A 21 -6.61 5.22 -12.76
CA TRP A 21 -7.72 4.80 -13.63
C TRP A 21 -7.37 5.01 -15.11
N PHE A 22 -6.91 6.21 -15.48
CA PHE A 22 -6.53 6.50 -16.86
C PHE A 22 -5.45 5.54 -17.39
N ILE A 23 -4.41 5.25 -16.60
CA ILE A 23 -3.35 4.35 -17.05
C ILE A 23 -3.83 2.90 -17.11
N PHE A 24 -4.39 2.37 -16.01
CA PHE A 24 -4.65 0.94 -15.89
C PHE A 24 -5.92 0.49 -16.60
N ASP A 25 -6.97 1.30 -16.61
CA ASP A 25 -8.24 0.96 -17.25
C ASP A 25 -8.25 1.41 -18.71
N TYR A 26 -7.93 2.68 -18.98
CA TYR A 26 -8.05 3.22 -20.32
C TYR A 26 -6.86 2.88 -21.24
N LEU A 27 -5.61 3.09 -20.80
CA LEU A 27 -4.44 2.81 -21.66
C LEU A 27 -4.08 1.32 -21.71
N LEU A 28 -4.15 0.64 -20.57
CA LEU A 28 -3.65 -0.73 -20.42
C LEU A 28 -4.74 -1.79 -20.23
N GLY A 29 -6.02 -1.41 -20.10
CA GLY A 29 -7.09 -2.36 -19.75
C GLY A 29 -7.21 -3.52 -20.73
N ALA A 30 -7.33 -3.21 -22.03
CA ALA A 30 -7.42 -4.25 -23.07
C ALA A 30 -6.18 -5.15 -23.11
N TYR A 31 -4.99 -4.57 -22.94
CA TYR A 31 -3.74 -5.34 -22.92
C TYR A 31 -3.68 -6.28 -21.71
N THR A 32 -4.06 -5.80 -20.52
CA THR A 32 -4.03 -6.60 -19.30
C THR A 32 -5.09 -7.69 -19.32
N ASP A 33 -6.29 -7.44 -19.81
CA ASP A 33 -7.34 -8.47 -19.91
C ASP A 33 -6.93 -9.62 -20.86
N MET A 34 -6.24 -9.31 -21.98
CA MET A 34 -5.78 -10.33 -22.93
C MET A 34 -4.56 -11.13 -22.45
N ASN A 35 -3.75 -10.57 -21.56
CA ASN A 35 -2.43 -11.14 -21.20
C ASN A 35 -2.32 -11.53 -19.72
N THR A 36 -3.42 -11.49 -18.96
CA THR A 36 -3.45 -11.98 -17.57
C THR A 36 -4.25 -13.26 -17.46
N THR A 37 -3.87 -14.12 -16.51
CA THR A 37 -4.58 -15.37 -16.25
C THR A 37 -6.00 -15.07 -15.78
N GLN A 38 -6.99 -15.57 -16.52
CA GLN A 38 -8.40 -15.42 -16.20
C GLN A 38 -8.88 -16.65 -15.42
N ILE A 39 -8.99 -16.52 -14.10
CA ILE A 39 -9.58 -17.56 -13.24
C ILE A 39 -11.09 -17.25 -13.12
N PRO A 40 -11.99 -18.15 -13.55
CA PRO A 40 -13.43 -17.92 -13.45
C PRO A 40 -13.87 -17.60 -12.01
N GLY A 41 -14.63 -16.53 -11.85
CA GLY A 41 -15.12 -16.06 -10.54
C GLY A 41 -14.09 -15.36 -9.66
N PHE A 42 -12.84 -15.17 -10.11
CA PHE A 42 -11.82 -14.47 -9.34
C PHE A 42 -12.00 -12.94 -9.38
N LYS A 43 -12.20 -12.36 -10.56
CA LYS A 43 -12.46 -10.92 -10.74
C LYS A 43 -13.93 -10.62 -10.44
N LYS A 44 -14.19 -9.54 -9.69
CA LYS A 44 -15.55 -9.06 -9.42
C LYS A 44 -16.14 -8.44 -10.68
N THR A 45 -17.44 -8.61 -10.86
CA THR A 45 -18.20 -7.90 -11.89
C THR A 45 -18.34 -6.42 -11.53
N ALA A 46 -18.76 -5.59 -12.48
CA ALA A 46 -18.89 -4.14 -12.28
C ALA A 46 -19.85 -3.78 -11.13
N ASP A 47 -20.92 -4.56 -10.93
CA ASP A 47 -21.88 -4.41 -9.82
C ASP A 47 -21.32 -4.88 -8.46
N GLN A 48 -20.35 -5.79 -8.46
CA GLN A 48 -19.68 -6.26 -7.25
C GLN A 48 -18.46 -5.41 -6.87
N PHE A 49 -17.96 -4.60 -7.81
CA PHE A 49 -16.80 -3.75 -7.62
C PHE A 49 -17.06 -2.71 -6.52
N SER A 50 -16.14 -2.60 -5.56
CA SER A 50 -16.31 -1.66 -4.45
C SER A 50 -15.39 -0.44 -4.59
N MET A 51 -15.96 0.65 -5.09
CA MET A 51 -15.28 1.94 -5.20
C MET A 51 -14.71 2.45 -3.85
N PRO A 52 -15.42 2.33 -2.70
CA PRO A 52 -14.85 2.72 -1.41
C PRO A 52 -13.53 2.02 -1.08
N TYR A 53 -13.42 0.71 -1.35
CA TYR A 53 -12.17 -0.02 -1.11
C TYR A 53 -11.06 0.40 -2.07
N LEU A 54 -11.38 0.76 -3.32
CA LEU A 54 -10.40 1.35 -4.23
C LEU A 54 -9.87 2.68 -3.70
N VAL A 55 -10.77 3.55 -3.21
CA VAL A 55 -10.36 4.84 -2.60
C VAL A 55 -9.46 4.62 -1.38
N ILE A 56 -9.76 3.65 -0.52
CA ILE A 56 -8.91 3.30 0.62
C ILE A 56 -7.54 2.82 0.14
N SER A 57 -7.48 2.01 -0.92
CA SER A 57 -6.22 1.56 -1.52
C SER A 57 -5.36 2.74 -1.99
N CYS A 58 -5.96 3.67 -2.75
CA CYS A 58 -5.28 4.88 -3.22
C CYS A 58 -4.84 5.78 -2.06
N ALA A 59 -5.64 5.89 -1.01
CA ALA A 59 -5.31 6.68 0.18
C ALA A 59 -4.13 6.10 0.94
N ALA A 60 -4.07 4.78 1.12
CA ALA A 60 -2.95 4.11 1.74
C ALA A 60 -1.66 4.28 0.93
N TYR A 61 -1.73 4.19 -0.40
CA TYR A 61 -0.58 4.42 -1.25
C TYR A 61 -0.12 5.89 -1.20
N SER A 62 -1.04 6.84 -1.25
CA SER A 62 -0.70 8.25 -1.12
C SER A 62 -0.07 8.55 0.25
N ALA A 63 -0.60 7.99 1.33
CA ALA A 63 -0.01 8.08 2.65
C ALA A 63 1.40 7.50 2.71
N LEU A 64 1.66 6.37 2.03
CA LEU A 64 2.99 5.79 1.93
C LEU A 64 3.97 6.73 1.21
N ILE A 65 3.58 7.30 0.07
CA ILE A 65 4.43 8.25 -0.67
C ILE A 65 4.70 9.51 0.16
N VAL A 66 3.69 10.07 0.83
CA VAL A 66 3.88 11.23 1.72
C VAL A 66 4.79 10.88 2.89
N PHE A 67 4.64 9.69 3.49
CA PHE A 67 5.52 9.21 4.55
C PHE A 67 6.98 9.13 4.05
N VAL A 68 7.22 8.55 2.86
CA VAL A 68 8.55 8.46 2.27
C VAL A 68 9.14 9.85 1.99
N LEU A 69 8.40 10.74 1.34
CA LEU A 69 8.91 12.05 0.92
C LEU A 69 9.12 13.01 2.09
N VAL A 70 8.29 12.94 3.14
CA VAL A 70 8.31 13.91 4.25
C VAL A 70 9.09 13.41 5.45
N TYR A 71 9.02 12.11 5.76
CA TYR A 71 9.55 11.57 7.03
C TYR A 71 10.86 10.80 6.89
N LEU A 72 11.23 10.34 5.69
CA LEU A 72 12.34 9.38 5.50
C LEU A 72 13.73 10.05 5.36
N THR A 73 13.92 11.23 5.93
CA THR A 73 15.13 12.07 5.75
C THR A 73 16.03 12.19 6.99
N LYS A 74 15.91 11.30 7.98
CA LYS A 74 16.64 11.41 9.26
C LYS A 74 17.40 10.16 9.67
N THR A 75 18.45 10.38 10.46
CA THR A 75 19.27 9.33 11.09
C THR A 75 18.43 8.24 11.76
N THR A 76 18.69 7.01 11.34
CA THR A 76 17.97 5.79 11.70
C THR A 76 18.65 5.12 12.90
N ASN A 77 17.99 5.16 14.06
CA ASN A 77 18.30 4.22 15.14
C ASN A 77 17.40 2.98 14.99
N VAL A 78 17.74 1.90 15.69
CA VAL A 78 17.06 0.59 15.56
C VAL A 78 15.55 0.70 15.78
N ILE A 79 15.12 1.47 16.79
CA ILE A 79 13.69 1.67 17.09
C ILE A 79 12.98 2.38 15.93
N LYS A 80 13.58 3.44 15.38
CA LYS A 80 13.04 4.12 14.20
C LYS A 80 12.99 3.20 12.99
N GLY A 81 13.99 2.32 12.84
CA GLY A 81 14.00 1.26 11.81
C GLY A 81 12.77 0.36 11.88
N ILE A 82 12.49 -0.16 13.09
CA ILE A 82 11.29 -0.98 13.34
C ILE A 82 10.01 -0.22 13.02
N ILE A 83 9.85 1.00 13.55
CA ILE A 83 8.63 1.79 13.36
C ILE A 83 8.44 2.11 11.88
N THR A 84 9.50 2.51 11.19
CA THR A 84 9.46 2.81 9.76
C THR A 84 9.05 1.58 8.95
N GLY A 85 9.67 0.43 9.22
CA GLY A 85 9.30 -0.84 8.59
C GLY A 85 7.84 -1.22 8.85
N ALA A 86 7.38 -1.13 10.10
CA ALA A 86 6.01 -1.48 10.46
C ALA A 86 4.99 -0.57 9.78
N VAL A 87 5.23 0.75 9.73
CA VAL A 87 4.36 1.71 9.03
C VAL A 87 4.31 1.42 7.53
N ILE A 88 5.45 1.14 6.91
CA ILE A 88 5.49 0.76 5.48
C ILE A 88 4.69 -0.52 5.27
N GLY A 89 4.89 -1.55 6.10
CA GLY A 89 4.16 -2.82 6.02
C GLY A 89 2.65 -2.62 6.12
N VAL A 90 2.18 -1.83 7.09
CA VAL A 90 0.76 -1.51 7.25
C VAL A 90 0.21 -0.81 6.01
N LEU A 91 0.88 0.23 5.49
CA LEU A 91 0.37 1.00 4.37
C LEU A 91 0.36 0.19 3.06
N VAL A 92 1.40 -0.61 2.81
CA VAL A 92 1.45 -1.51 1.65
C VAL A 92 0.36 -2.58 1.73
N ALA A 93 0.16 -3.19 2.91
CA ALA A 93 -0.88 -4.20 3.10
C ALA A 93 -2.28 -3.61 2.96
N ILE A 94 -2.58 -2.44 3.55
CA ILE A 94 -3.88 -1.77 3.37
C ILE A 94 -4.11 -1.44 1.89
N MET A 95 -3.08 -0.95 1.19
CA MET A 95 -3.16 -0.66 -0.25
C MET A 95 -3.53 -1.92 -1.04
N ALA A 96 -2.76 -3.01 -0.89
CA ALA A 96 -2.97 -4.24 -1.63
C ALA A 96 -4.31 -4.90 -1.26
N ASN A 97 -4.60 -5.03 0.03
CA ASN A 97 -5.80 -5.72 0.51
C ASN A 97 -7.07 -4.99 0.14
N SER A 98 -7.07 -3.66 0.20
CA SER A 98 -8.23 -2.87 -0.22
C SER A 98 -8.41 -2.93 -1.73
N TYR A 99 -7.33 -2.98 -2.52
CA TYR A 99 -7.44 -3.23 -3.96
C TYR A 99 -8.05 -4.60 -4.26
N TRP A 100 -7.60 -5.64 -3.56
CA TRP A 100 -8.16 -6.99 -3.70
C TRP A 100 -9.62 -7.06 -3.27
N LEU A 101 -9.99 -6.44 -2.15
CA LEU A 101 -11.37 -6.33 -1.68
C LEU A 101 -12.25 -5.53 -2.65
N ALA A 102 -11.69 -4.55 -3.36
CA ALA A 102 -12.41 -3.79 -4.37
C ALA A 102 -12.70 -4.60 -5.64
N SER A 103 -11.69 -5.33 -6.14
CA SER A 103 -11.68 -5.84 -7.52
C SER A 103 -11.79 -7.37 -7.67
N SER A 104 -11.59 -8.13 -6.59
CA SER A 104 -11.47 -9.59 -6.66
C SER A 104 -12.15 -10.30 -5.48
N ASN A 105 -12.33 -11.61 -5.62
CA ASN A 105 -12.74 -12.52 -4.56
C ASN A 105 -11.54 -13.21 -3.87
N PHE A 106 -10.35 -12.56 -3.89
CA PHE A 106 -9.16 -13.04 -3.18
C PHE A 106 -9.39 -13.05 -1.65
N TYR A 107 -9.91 -11.95 -1.12
CA TYR A 107 -10.39 -11.89 0.27
C TYR A 107 -11.92 -11.93 0.30
N ASN A 108 -12.46 -13.03 0.82
CA ASN A 108 -13.89 -13.16 1.09
C ASN A 108 -14.26 -12.74 2.52
N ASN A 109 -13.26 -12.35 3.32
CA ASN A 109 -13.43 -12.05 4.73
C ASN A 109 -12.49 -10.90 5.16
N ILE A 110 -13.07 -9.81 5.65
CA ILE A 110 -12.35 -8.63 6.13
C ILE A 110 -11.38 -8.94 7.28
N TYR A 111 -11.68 -9.95 8.10
CA TYR A 111 -10.82 -10.38 9.19
C TYR A 111 -9.50 -11.00 8.68
N VAL A 112 -9.53 -11.67 7.53
CA VAL A 112 -8.31 -12.22 6.91
C VAL A 112 -7.44 -11.07 6.38
N ALA A 113 -8.05 -10.08 5.72
CA ALA A 113 -7.34 -8.89 5.28
C ALA A 113 -6.74 -8.09 6.47
N ALA A 114 -7.44 -8.01 7.59
CA ALA A 114 -6.94 -7.37 8.82
C ALA A 114 -5.78 -8.16 9.47
N ALA A 115 -5.88 -9.49 9.48
CA ALA A 115 -4.80 -10.37 9.93
C ALA A 115 -3.55 -10.19 9.06
N ASP A 116 -3.70 -10.09 7.75
CA ASP A 116 -2.60 -9.83 6.82
C ASP A 116 -1.93 -8.46 7.06
N VAL A 117 -2.72 -7.40 7.31
CA VAL A 117 -2.16 -6.09 7.71
C VAL A 117 -1.32 -6.19 8.99
N THR A 118 -1.80 -6.98 9.97
CA THR A 118 -1.07 -7.21 11.22
C THR A 118 0.22 -7.99 10.99
N ALA A 119 0.16 -9.05 10.17
CA ALA A 119 1.33 -9.83 9.79
C ALA A 119 2.36 -9.01 9.01
N ALA A 120 1.92 -8.15 8.09
CA ALA A 120 2.77 -7.22 7.36
C ALA A 120 3.45 -6.20 8.29
N ALA A 121 2.74 -5.65 9.27
CA ALA A 121 3.31 -4.73 10.25
C ALA A 121 4.46 -5.39 11.03
N ILE A 122 4.26 -6.62 11.49
CA ILE A 122 5.25 -7.38 12.26
C ILE A 122 6.45 -7.76 11.38
N SER A 123 6.20 -8.36 10.21
CA SER A 123 7.24 -8.87 9.33
C SER A 123 8.10 -7.75 8.74
N VAL A 124 7.48 -6.67 8.23
CA VAL A 124 8.22 -5.53 7.66
C VAL A 124 8.84 -4.68 8.77
N GLY A 125 8.23 -4.61 9.96
CA GLY A 125 8.87 -4.03 11.15
C GLY A 125 10.15 -4.77 11.55
N PHE A 126 10.12 -6.11 11.55
CA PHE A 126 11.30 -6.93 11.78
C PHE A 126 12.36 -6.75 10.68
N LEU A 127 11.95 -6.65 9.41
CA LEU A 127 12.87 -6.31 8.32
C LEU A 127 13.56 -4.95 8.57
N GLY A 128 12.79 -3.94 9.01
CA GLY A 128 13.33 -2.63 9.39
C GLY A 128 14.35 -2.69 10.53
N PHE A 129 14.14 -3.56 11.52
CA PHE A 129 15.13 -3.88 12.56
C PHE A 129 16.42 -4.41 11.94
N ILE A 130 16.34 -5.47 11.12
CA ILE A 130 17.50 -6.12 10.52
C ILE A 130 18.31 -5.14 9.68
N ILE A 131 17.64 -4.40 8.77
CA ILE A 131 18.29 -3.42 7.90
C ILE A 131 19.02 -2.35 8.72
N THR A 132 18.41 -1.86 9.80
CA THR A 132 19.02 -0.80 10.61
C THR A 132 20.19 -1.32 11.45
N VAL A 133 20.07 -2.52 12.04
CA VAL A 133 21.18 -3.14 12.79
C VAL A 133 22.37 -3.41 11.88
N VAL A 134 22.14 -3.97 10.70
CA VAL A 134 23.18 -4.23 9.71
C VAL A 134 23.75 -2.93 9.16
N GLY A 135 22.89 -1.99 8.78
CA GLY A 135 23.28 -0.68 8.27
C GLY A 135 24.19 0.08 9.24
N ASN A 136 23.83 0.13 10.52
CA ASN A 136 24.64 0.78 11.56
C ASN A 136 26.02 0.12 11.77
N ARG A 137 26.19 -1.15 11.42
CA ARG A 137 27.51 -1.82 11.48
C ARG A 137 28.36 -1.48 10.26
N ILE A 138 27.75 -1.25 9.11
CA ILE A 138 28.44 -0.93 7.85
C ILE A 138 28.87 0.54 7.83
N SER A 139 28.04 1.46 8.32
CA SER A 139 28.33 2.91 8.30
C SER A 139 29.21 3.43 9.44
N VAL A 140 29.75 2.53 10.29
CA VAL A 140 30.74 2.84 11.34
C VAL A 140 32.18 2.53 10.86
N GLN A 141 32.36 2.24 9.56
CA GLN A 141 33.65 2.26 8.86
C GLN A 141 33.77 3.53 8.00
#